data_AF-A0A933CI72-F1
#
_entry.id   AF-A0A933CI72-F1
#
_cell.length_a   1.000
_cell.length_b   1.000
_cell.length_c   1.000
_cell.angle_alpha   90.00
_cell.angle_beta   90.00
_cell.angle_gamma   90.00
#
_symmetry.space_group_name_H-M   'P 1'
#
loop_
_entity.id
_entity.type
_entity.pdbx_description
1 polymer ?
#
loop_
_entity_poly.entity_id
_entity_poly.type
_entity_poly.pdbx_seq_one_letter_code
_entity_poly.pdbx_strand_id
1 'polypeptide(L)'
;MAEGELDRRWLWVVRVGAAVPLLLVVVAAFVELGFLLLGAPVLVGYGLILWGVRAKPLRAALWAAAAVGGLGAAVVGCLVVIILALSVPGTSGLGGVFALGLGFAATQVALAVGAAKLLPAVPWRPAEKRWVVGTAVGICLAAGLVAAVAIRSYLSSRTAAADANAADMMRTLNTAAVVYASTYENGFPPSLAALGPPPAGGEPNCDHADLIEATLTRGEKYGYRFEYKPGPPVEKRGEGCAVAGVWSYQIHARPIRYGETGTRSFYTDESVVTYSTTEDRAATAEDPPL
;
A
#
# COMPACT_ATOMS: atom_id res chain seq x y z
N MET A 1 37.20 37.87 -12.59
CA MET A 1 37.46 36.51 -13.13
C MET A 1 36.64 35.40 -12.47
N ALA A 2 35.97 35.62 -11.31
CA ALA A 2 35.19 34.59 -10.63
C ALA A 2 33.79 34.30 -11.23
N GLU A 3 33.20 35.25 -11.97
CA GLU A 3 31.83 35.11 -12.52
C GLU A 3 31.71 34.03 -13.62
N GLY A 4 32.73 33.87 -14.47
CA GLY A 4 32.66 32.93 -15.60
C GLY A 4 32.80 31.45 -15.21
N GLU A 5 33.42 31.16 -14.07
CA GLU A 5 33.68 29.79 -13.62
C GLU A 5 32.48 29.21 -12.84
N LEU A 6 31.78 30.06 -12.10
CA LEU A 6 30.53 29.74 -11.41
C LEU A 6 29.42 29.41 -12.43
N ASP A 7 29.29 30.20 -13.48
CA ASP A 7 28.30 30.00 -14.54
C ASP A 7 28.53 28.66 -15.28
N ARG A 8 29.80 28.28 -15.49
CA ARG A 8 30.19 27.01 -16.13
C ARG A 8 29.85 25.77 -15.30
N ARG A 9 30.02 25.84 -13.97
CA ARG A 9 29.68 24.72 -13.05
C ARG A 9 28.17 24.48 -13.01
N TRP A 10 27.36 25.53 -12.94
CA TRP A 10 25.90 25.38 -12.92
C TRP A 10 25.32 24.96 -14.28
N LEU A 11 25.90 25.41 -15.40
CA LEU A 11 25.56 24.92 -16.73
C LEU A 11 25.75 23.41 -16.88
N TRP A 12 26.79 22.84 -16.27
CA TRP A 12 27.04 21.40 -16.29
C TRP A 12 26.00 20.64 -15.46
N VAL A 13 25.68 21.13 -14.24
CA VAL A 13 24.63 20.55 -13.39
C VAL A 13 23.28 20.51 -14.09
N VAL A 14 22.94 21.57 -14.82
CA VAL A 14 21.70 21.67 -15.58
C VAL A 14 21.66 20.71 -16.78
N ARG A 15 22.78 20.55 -17.50
CA ARG A 15 22.87 19.60 -18.61
C ARG A 15 22.77 18.15 -18.13
N VAL A 16 23.44 17.83 -17.03
CA VAL A 16 23.36 16.50 -16.41
C VAL A 16 21.94 16.27 -15.86
N GLY A 17 21.37 17.26 -15.17
CA GLY A 17 20.00 17.21 -14.64
C GLY A 17 18.91 17.11 -15.71
N ALA A 18 19.17 17.55 -16.95
CA ALA A 18 18.27 17.38 -18.09
C ALA A 18 18.50 16.07 -18.87
N ALA A 19 19.73 15.54 -18.89
CA ALA A 19 20.06 14.29 -19.57
C ALA A 19 19.60 13.04 -18.80
N VAL A 20 19.68 13.07 -17.47
CA VAL A 20 19.22 11.98 -16.58
C VAL A 20 17.73 11.64 -16.74
N PRO A 21 16.78 12.59 -16.72
CA PRO A 21 15.36 12.30 -16.93
C PRO A 21 15.10 11.81 -18.36
N LEU A 22 15.82 12.29 -19.37
CA LEU A 22 15.71 11.81 -20.75
C LEU A 22 16.14 10.34 -20.87
N LEU A 23 17.23 9.97 -20.21
CA LEU A 23 17.73 8.59 -20.18
C LEU A 23 16.80 7.66 -19.41
N LEU A 24 16.22 8.12 -18.30
CA LEU A 24 15.22 7.36 -17.53
C LEU A 24 13.91 7.16 -18.29
N VAL A 25 13.46 8.16 -19.07
CA VAL A 25 12.29 8.04 -19.95
C VAL A 25 12.57 7.06 -21.10
N VAL A 26 13.77 7.04 -21.68
CA VAL A 26 14.16 6.06 -22.70
C VAL A 26 14.24 4.64 -22.14
N VAL A 27 14.73 4.47 -20.90
CA VAL A 27 14.74 3.18 -20.20
C VAL A 27 13.32 2.71 -19.84
N ALA A 28 12.44 3.63 -19.42
CA ALA A 28 11.03 3.33 -19.14
C ALA A 28 10.20 3.05 -20.42
N ALA A 29 10.53 3.70 -21.54
CA ALA A 29 9.90 3.48 -22.84
C ALA A 29 10.19 2.09 -23.42
N PHE A 30 11.20 1.38 -22.91
CA PHE A 30 11.51 0.00 -23.30
C PHE A 30 10.59 -1.03 -22.62
N VAL A 31 9.73 -0.62 -21.67
CA VAL A 31 8.91 -1.56 -20.87
C VAL A 31 7.43 -1.60 -21.27
N GLU A 32 6.78 -0.57 -21.81
CA GLU A 32 5.42 -0.73 -22.40
C GLU A 32 5.03 0.37 -23.42
N LEU A 33 4.35 -0.06 -24.49
CA LEU A 33 4.02 0.69 -25.72
C LEU A 33 2.96 1.81 -25.55
N GLY A 34 2.38 2.00 -24.35
CA GLY A 34 1.35 3.00 -24.09
C GLY A 34 1.85 4.45 -23.93
N PHE A 35 3.16 4.65 -23.76
CA PHE A 35 3.74 5.94 -23.34
C PHE A 35 3.95 6.98 -24.47
N LEU A 36 3.85 6.57 -25.73
CA LEU A 36 4.18 7.41 -26.90
C LEU A 36 3.24 8.61 -27.10
N LEU A 37 1.99 8.54 -26.64
CA LEU A 37 1.03 9.64 -26.77
C LEU A 37 1.19 10.74 -25.70
N LEU A 38 1.79 10.43 -24.55
CA LEU A 38 1.97 11.36 -23.43
C LEU A 38 3.41 11.85 -23.23
N GLY A 39 4.42 11.08 -23.66
CA GLY A 39 5.84 11.45 -23.54
C GLY A 39 6.36 12.37 -24.65
N ALA A 40 5.72 12.36 -25.82
CA ALA A 40 6.16 13.14 -26.99
C ALA A 40 6.23 14.67 -26.74
N PRO A 41 5.27 15.31 -26.05
CA PRO A 41 5.36 16.75 -25.74
C PRO A 41 6.53 17.08 -24.81
N VAL A 42 6.88 16.16 -23.91
CA VAL A 42 7.98 16.34 -22.93
C VAL A 42 9.34 16.24 -23.61
N LEU A 43 9.52 15.27 -24.52
CA LEU A 43 10.77 15.10 -25.28
C LEU A 43 11.04 16.27 -26.23
N VAL A 44 9.99 16.87 -26.82
CA VAL A 44 10.12 18.08 -27.66
C VAL A 44 10.61 19.28 -26.85
N GLY A 45 10.12 19.45 -25.62
CA GLY A 45 10.60 20.50 -24.70
C GLY A 45 12.08 20.35 -24.34
N TYR A 46 12.54 19.14 -24.01
CA TYR A 46 13.94 18.86 -23.71
C TYR A 46 14.84 18.93 -24.96
N GLY A 47 14.35 18.52 -26.13
CA GLY A 47 15.06 18.65 -27.41
C GLY A 47 15.32 20.11 -27.79
N LEU A 48 14.35 21.00 -27.54
CA LEU A 48 14.50 22.44 -27.76
C LEU A 48 15.54 23.07 -26.81
N ILE A 49 15.66 22.56 -25.58
CA ILE A 49 16.71 22.97 -24.62
C ILE A 49 18.11 22.58 -25.11
N LEU A 50 18.24 21.42 -25.78
CA LEU A 50 19.52 20.97 -26.35
C LEU A 50 19.86 21.68 -27.67
N TRP A 51 18.87 22.08 -28.47
CA TRP A 51 19.09 22.63 -29.82
C TRP A 51 19.16 24.17 -29.88
N GLY A 52 18.53 24.92 -28.96
CA GLY A 52 18.24 26.35 -29.17
C GLY A 52 18.82 27.36 -28.18
N VAL A 53 20.16 27.49 -28.03
CA VAL A 53 20.76 28.51 -27.12
C VAL A 53 21.36 29.70 -27.88
N ARG A 54 20.55 30.55 -28.54
CA ARG A 54 20.99 31.87 -29.05
C ARG A 54 19.88 32.95 -29.08
N ALA A 55 19.54 33.56 -27.94
CA ALA A 55 19.01 34.94 -27.80
C ALA A 55 18.79 35.31 -26.31
N LYS A 56 19.19 36.51 -25.86
CA LYS A 56 19.42 36.82 -24.43
C LYS A 56 18.19 37.19 -23.54
N PRO A 57 17.03 37.68 -24.01
CA PRO A 57 15.85 37.88 -23.12
C PRO A 57 14.85 36.71 -23.15
N LEU A 58 14.77 35.97 -24.27
CA LEU A 58 13.93 34.77 -24.39
C LEU A 58 14.39 33.65 -23.43
N ARG A 59 15.68 33.62 -23.10
CA ARG A 59 16.29 32.63 -22.21
C ARG A 59 15.67 32.62 -20.83
N ALA A 60 15.45 33.78 -20.19
CA ALA A 60 14.91 33.82 -18.83
C ALA A 60 13.45 33.34 -18.76
N ALA A 61 12.63 33.73 -19.74
CA ALA A 61 11.25 33.27 -19.85
C ALA A 61 11.16 31.77 -20.18
N LEU A 62 12.04 31.27 -21.06
CA LEU A 62 12.17 29.85 -21.35
C LEU A 62 12.68 29.05 -20.14
N TRP A 63 13.58 29.61 -19.33
CA TRP A 63 14.06 28.97 -18.09
C TRP A 63 12.99 28.91 -17.01
N ALA A 64 12.19 29.96 -16.85
CA ALA A 64 11.05 29.95 -15.93
C ALA A 64 9.97 28.96 -16.39
N ALA A 65 9.65 28.93 -17.69
CA ALA A 65 8.72 27.97 -18.26
C ALA A 65 9.24 26.52 -18.18
N ALA A 66 10.54 26.31 -18.37
CA ALA A 66 11.18 24.99 -18.22
C ALA A 66 11.27 24.54 -16.76
N ALA A 67 11.47 25.46 -15.81
CA ALA A 67 11.47 25.14 -14.38
C ALA A 67 10.06 24.79 -13.89
N VAL A 68 9.05 25.55 -14.30
CA VAL A 68 7.64 25.31 -13.97
C VAL A 68 7.10 24.06 -14.67
N GLY A 69 7.43 23.87 -15.96
CA GLY A 69 7.11 22.66 -16.71
C GLY A 69 7.85 21.43 -16.19
N GLY A 70 9.10 21.60 -15.75
CA GLY A 70 9.90 20.56 -15.10
C GLY A 70 9.32 20.13 -13.75
N LEU A 71 8.87 21.09 -12.93
CA LEU A 71 8.14 20.80 -11.68
C LEU A 71 6.80 20.12 -11.94
N GLY A 72 6.04 20.56 -12.95
CA GLY A 72 4.80 19.91 -13.35
C GLY A 72 5.01 18.47 -13.82
N ALA A 73 6.04 18.24 -14.64
CA ALA A 73 6.43 16.90 -15.08
C ALA A 73 7.01 16.04 -13.94
N ALA A 74 7.66 16.64 -12.94
CA ALA A 74 8.13 15.98 -11.73
C ALA A 74 6.98 15.38 -10.92
N VAL A 75 5.95 16.20 -10.70
CA VAL A 75 4.75 15.80 -9.95
C VAL A 75 3.98 14.75 -10.74
N VAL A 76 3.69 14.99 -12.03
CA VAL A 76 2.95 14.02 -12.85
C VAL A 76 3.71 12.70 -13.01
N GLY A 77 5.03 12.75 -13.22
CA GLY A 77 5.88 11.56 -13.32
C GLY A 77 5.93 10.73 -12.05
N CYS A 78 6.13 11.36 -10.88
CA CYS A 78 6.06 10.65 -9.59
C CYS A 78 4.68 10.03 -9.35
N LEU A 79 3.62 10.75 -9.72
CA LEU A 79 2.25 10.29 -9.52
C LEU A 79 1.87 9.10 -10.41
N VAL A 80 2.28 9.10 -11.68
CA VAL A 80 2.08 7.96 -12.60
C VAL A 80 2.80 6.71 -12.09
N VAL A 81 4.01 6.88 -11.60
CA VAL A 81 4.82 5.80 -11.03
C VAL A 81 4.18 5.21 -9.76
N ILE A 82 3.61 6.06 -8.90
CA ILE A 82 2.87 5.62 -7.70
C ILE A 82 1.57 4.88 -8.08
N ILE A 83 0.83 5.38 -9.07
CA ILE A 83 -0.42 4.74 -9.55
C ILE A 83 -0.12 3.35 -10.15
N LEU A 84 0.94 3.23 -10.94
CA LEU A 84 1.37 1.94 -11.49
C LEU A 84 1.80 0.97 -10.39
N ALA A 85 2.52 1.46 -9.37
CA ALA A 85 2.93 0.66 -8.21
C ALA A 85 1.74 0.11 -7.40
N LEU A 86 0.64 0.87 -7.34
CA LEU A 86 -0.58 0.50 -6.62
C LEU A 86 -1.54 -0.39 -7.44
N SER A 87 -1.36 -0.46 -8.76
CA SER A 87 -2.27 -1.18 -9.67
C SER A 87 -1.85 -2.63 -9.94
N VAL A 88 -0.65 -3.05 -9.55
CA VAL A 88 -0.15 -4.41 -9.78
C VAL A 88 -0.12 -5.18 -8.44
N PRO A 89 -1.10 -6.06 -8.17
CA PRO A 89 -1.09 -6.89 -6.97
C PRO A 89 0.06 -7.91 -7.04
N GLY A 90 0.86 -8.00 -5.97
CA GLY A 90 1.86 -9.07 -5.79
C GLY A 90 3.31 -8.75 -6.17
N THR A 91 3.67 -7.50 -6.49
CA THR A 91 5.09 -7.16 -6.75
C THR A 91 5.82 -6.78 -5.45
N SER A 92 6.71 -7.64 -4.98
CA SER A 92 7.64 -7.40 -3.87
C SER A 92 8.70 -6.32 -4.17
N GLY A 93 8.54 -5.55 -5.26
CA GLY A 93 9.49 -4.55 -5.78
C GLY A 93 9.12 -3.09 -5.50
N LEU A 94 8.15 -2.82 -4.62
CA LEU A 94 7.70 -1.46 -4.30
C LEU A 94 8.85 -0.50 -3.95
N GLY A 95 9.87 -0.99 -3.24
CA GLY A 95 11.04 -0.17 -2.86
C GLY A 95 11.81 0.41 -4.05
N GLY A 96 11.94 -0.32 -5.15
CA GLY A 96 12.63 0.17 -6.35
C GLY A 96 11.86 1.28 -7.05
N VAL A 97 10.54 1.17 -7.07
CA VAL A 97 9.64 2.15 -7.70
C VAL A 97 9.58 3.44 -6.88
N PHE A 98 9.54 3.34 -5.55
CA PHE A 98 9.65 4.50 -4.65
C PHE A 98 11.03 5.17 -4.74
N ALA A 99 12.11 4.41 -4.84
CA ALA A 99 13.47 4.95 -4.99
C ALA A 99 13.65 5.72 -6.30
N LEU A 100 13.08 5.23 -7.40
CA LEU A 100 13.09 5.94 -8.69
C LEU A 100 12.28 7.25 -8.62
N GLY A 101 11.11 7.23 -7.98
CA GLY A 101 10.30 8.44 -7.75
C GLY A 101 11.03 9.50 -6.92
N LEU A 102 11.65 9.09 -5.80
CA LEU A 102 12.45 9.99 -4.96
C LEU A 102 13.68 10.55 -5.69
N GLY A 103 14.37 9.72 -6.48
CA GLY A 103 15.51 10.15 -7.29
C GLY A 103 15.12 11.18 -8.35
N PHE A 104 13.97 11.00 -8.99
CA PHE A 104 13.43 11.95 -9.96
C PHE A 104 13.06 13.28 -9.29
N ALA A 105 12.35 13.24 -8.15
CA ALA A 105 12.00 14.43 -7.38
C ALA A 105 13.25 15.21 -6.92
N ALA A 106 14.27 14.52 -6.40
CA ALA A 106 15.52 15.14 -5.98
C ALA A 106 16.25 15.86 -7.13
N THR A 107 16.28 15.24 -8.32
CA THR A 107 16.89 15.81 -9.51
C THR A 107 16.14 17.07 -9.98
N GLN A 108 14.81 17.09 -9.85
CA GLN A 108 13.97 18.23 -10.24
C GLN A 108 14.07 19.40 -9.25
N VAL A 109 14.19 19.11 -7.95
CA VAL A 109 14.50 20.13 -6.93
C VAL A 109 15.88 20.75 -7.18
N ALA A 110 16.89 19.93 -7.51
CA ALA A 110 18.22 20.43 -7.86
C ALA A 110 18.19 21.34 -9.10
N LEU A 111 17.38 21.01 -10.11
CA LEU A 111 17.16 21.83 -11.30
C LEU A 111 16.48 23.16 -10.95
N ALA A 112 15.44 23.14 -10.10
CA ALA A 112 14.72 24.33 -9.67
C ALA A 112 15.59 25.26 -8.80
N VAL A 113 16.38 24.71 -7.88
CA VAL A 113 17.34 25.45 -7.05
C VAL A 113 18.45 26.04 -7.93
N GLY A 114 18.96 25.28 -8.90
CA GLY A 114 19.93 25.76 -9.89
C GLY A 114 19.38 26.92 -10.71
N ALA A 115 18.14 26.82 -11.18
CA ALA A 115 17.44 27.90 -11.89
C ALA A 115 17.27 29.13 -10.98
N ALA A 116 16.82 28.96 -9.73
CA ALA A 116 16.62 30.05 -8.78
C ALA A 116 17.92 30.82 -8.46
N LYS A 117 19.05 30.11 -8.33
CA LYS A 117 20.37 30.73 -8.08
C LYS A 117 20.96 31.44 -9.31
N LEU A 118 20.57 31.04 -10.52
CA LEU A 118 21.00 31.67 -11.79
C LEU A 118 20.11 32.84 -12.23
N LEU A 119 19.01 33.10 -11.52
CA LEU A 119 18.01 34.12 -11.87
C LEU A 119 18.19 35.55 -11.27
N PRO A 120 19.31 36.00 -10.66
CA PRO A 120 19.31 37.23 -9.86
C PRO A 120 19.17 38.57 -10.64
N ALA A 121 18.75 38.59 -11.92
CA ALA A 121 18.77 39.81 -12.73
C ALA A 121 17.53 40.07 -13.61
N VAL A 122 16.33 39.55 -13.26
CA VAL A 122 15.12 39.83 -14.06
C VAL A 122 13.97 40.37 -13.18
N PRO A 123 13.61 41.65 -13.28
CA PRO A 123 12.43 42.18 -12.60
C PRO A 123 11.17 41.58 -13.27
N TRP A 124 10.47 40.75 -12.51
CA TRP A 124 9.27 40.03 -12.95
C TRP A 124 8.16 40.99 -13.41
N ARG A 125 7.64 40.79 -14.62
CA ARG A 125 6.45 41.53 -15.06
C ARG A 125 5.21 41.01 -14.33
N PRO A 126 4.23 41.88 -13.98
CA PRO A 126 3.03 41.45 -13.25
C PRO A 126 2.20 40.39 -13.99
N ALA A 127 2.28 40.34 -15.32
CA ALA A 127 1.67 39.28 -16.13
C ALA A 127 2.33 37.91 -15.90
N GLU A 128 3.66 37.85 -15.76
CA GLU A 128 4.43 36.61 -15.59
C GLU A 128 4.19 36.00 -14.20
N LYS A 129 4.01 36.83 -13.16
CA LYS A 129 3.64 36.37 -11.82
C LYS A 129 2.31 35.60 -11.81
N ARG A 130 1.32 36.01 -12.62
CA ARG A 130 0.00 35.35 -12.68
C ARG A 130 0.09 33.94 -13.27
N TRP A 131 0.94 33.75 -14.29
CA TRP A 131 1.16 32.43 -14.90
C TRP A 131 1.92 31.48 -13.97
N VAL A 132 2.93 31.97 -13.23
CA VAL A 132 3.68 31.14 -12.28
C VAL A 132 2.84 30.76 -11.07
N VAL A 133 2.01 31.67 -10.53
CA VAL A 133 1.09 31.33 -9.45
C VAL A 133 0.01 30.36 -9.94
N GLY A 134 -0.55 30.57 -11.13
CA GLY A 134 -1.56 29.67 -11.70
C GLY A 134 -1.06 28.25 -11.93
N THR A 135 0.18 28.11 -12.41
CA THR A 135 0.81 26.79 -12.60
C THR A 135 1.15 26.11 -11.27
N ALA A 136 1.67 26.85 -10.28
CA ALA A 136 1.90 26.31 -8.94
C ALA A 136 0.60 25.80 -8.27
N VAL A 137 -0.49 26.57 -8.38
CA VAL A 137 -1.81 26.16 -7.89
C VAL A 137 -2.32 24.92 -8.62
N GLY A 138 -2.18 24.87 -9.95
CA GLY A 138 -2.56 23.70 -10.75
C GLY A 138 -1.80 22.43 -10.34
N ILE A 139 -0.50 22.55 -10.06
CA ILE A 139 0.33 21.45 -9.56
C ILE A 139 -0.14 20.97 -8.18
N CYS A 140 -0.41 21.89 -7.25
CA CYS A 140 -0.93 21.53 -5.92
C CYS A 140 -2.29 20.83 -5.98
N LEU A 141 -3.20 21.31 -6.83
CA LEU A 141 -4.51 20.67 -7.03
C LEU A 141 -4.38 19.28 -7.64
N ALA A 142 -3.52 19.10 -8.64
CA ALA A 142 -3.25 17.80 -9.24
C ALA A 142 -2.63 16.83 -8.23
N ALA A 143 -1.67 17.28 -7.41
CA ALA A 143 -1.05 16.47 -6.36
C ALA A 143 -2.07 16.03 -5.30
N GLY A 144 -2.96 16.94 -4.86
CA GLY A 144 -4.01 16.61 -3.89
C GLY A 144 -5.00 15.56 -4.41
N LEU A 145 -5.40 15.65 -5.69
CA LEU A 145 -6.33 14.70 -6.30
C LEU A 145 -5.73 13.29 -6.38
N VAL A 146 -4.44 13.17 -6.73
CA VAL A 146 -3.81 11.85 -6.79
C VAL A 146 -3.51 11.30 -5.40
N ALA A 147 -3.12 12.13 -4.44
CA ALA A 147 -2.98 11.70 -3.04
C ALA A 147 -4.28 11.10 -2.50
N ALA A 148 -5.44 11.68 -2.84
CA ALA A 148 -6.74 11.14 -2.46
C ALA A 148 -6.99 9.73 -3.06
N VAL A 149 -6.64 9.50 -4.33
CA VAL A 149 -6.74 8.17 -4.97
C VAL A 149 -5.80 7.16 -4.30
N ALA A 150 -4.55 7.56 -4.04
CA ALA A 150 -3.55 6.70 -3.42
C ALA A 150 -3.94 6.30 -1.98
N ILE A 151 -4.51 7.22 -1.20
CA ILE A 151 -5.04 6.93 0.14
C ILE A 151 -6.19 5.93 0.04
N ARG A 152 -7.11 6.11 -0.91
CA ARG A 152 -8.24 5.19 -1.09
C ARG A 152 -7.77 3.77 -1.43
N SER A 153 -6.78 3.64 -2.31
CA SER A 153 -6.19 2.33 -2.63
C SER A 153 -5.43 1.72 -1.45
N TYR A 154 -4.79 2.55 -0.62
CA TYR A 154 -4.10 2.08 0.59
C TYR A 154 -5.06 1.53 1.65
N LEU A 155 -6.22 2.16 1.81
CA LEU A 155 -7.25 1.67 2.73
C LEU A 155 -7.84 0.34 2.24
N SER A 156 -8.12 0.23 0.94
CA SER A 156 -8.61 -1.01 0.32
C SER A 156 -7.61 -2.18 0.40
N SER A 157 -6.31 -1.91 0.23
CA SER A 157 -5.28 -2.94 0.34
C SER A 157 -5.13 -3.45 1.78
N ARG A 158 -5.27 -2.57 2.77
CA ARG A 158 -5.30 -2.98 4.18
C ARG A 158 -6.49 -3.86 4.51
N THR A 159 -7.70 -3.51 4.05
CA THR A 159 -8.89 -4.35 4.30
C THR A 159 -8.79 -5.68 3.59
N ALA A 160 -8.29 -5.72 2.35
CA ALA A 160 -8.07 -6.98 1.63
C ALA A 160 -7.06 -7.91 2.36
N ALA A 161 -5.99 -7.33 2.93
CA ALA A 161 -5.04 -8.10 3.73
C ALA A 161 -5.64 -8.58 5.04
N ALA A 162 -6.47 -7.77 5.70
CA ALA A 162 -7.18 -8.17 6.93
C ALA A 162 -8.18 -9.30 6.67
N ASP A 163 -8.97 -9.21 5.59
CA ASP A 163 -9.92 -10.25 5.17
C ASP A 163 -9.19 -11.57 4.86
N ALA A 164 -8.03 -11.51 4.19
CA ALA A 164 -7.20 -12.68 3.91
C ALA A 164 -6.62 -13.31 5.18
N ASN A 165 -6.09 -12.50 6.11
CA ASN A 165 -5.57 -12.97 7.38
C ASN A 165 -6.68 -13.61 8.24
N ALA A 166 -7.88 -13.05 8.22
CA ALA A 166 -9.02 -13.62 8.92
C ALA A 166 -9.38 -15.01 8.37
N ALA A 167 -9.45 -15.17 7.05
CA ALA A 167 -9.69 -16.47 6.42
C ALA A 167 -8.59 -17.51 6.77
N ASP A 168 -7.33 -17.08 6.87
CA ASP A 168 -6.22 -17.95 7.30
C ASP A 168 -6.32 -18.37 8.78
N MET A 169 -6.74 -17.45 9.65
CA MET A 169 -7.01 -17.77 11.05
C MET A 169 -8.19 -18.75 11.20
N MET A 170 -9.22 -18.66 10.36
CA MET A 170 -10.32 -19.64 10.35
C MET A 170 -9.81 -21.05 10.03
N ARG A 171 -8.91 -21.20 9.04
CA ARG A 171 -8.27 -22.48 8.73
C ARG A 171 -7.43 -22.99 9.91
N THR A 172 -6.64 -22.10 10.51
CA THR A 172 -5.82 -22.42 11.69
C THR A 172 -6.69 -22.93 12.84
N LEU A 173 -7.81 -22.26 13.13
CA LEU A 173 -8.75 -22.66 14.17
C LEU A 173 -9.39 -24.02 13.89
N ASN A 174 -9.77 -24.30 12.65
CA ASN A 174 -10.31 -25.59 12.26
C ASN A 174 -9.27 -26.71 12.39
N THR A 175 -8.04 -26.49 11.93
CA THR A 175 -6.95 -27.46 12.11
C THR A 175 -6.69 -27.71 13.59
N ALA A 176 -6.64 -26.66 14.42
CA ALA A 176 -6.47 -26.79 15.87
C ALA A 176 -7.62 -27.58 16.52
N ALA A 177 -8.87 -27.33 16.12
CA ALA A 177 -10.03 -28.06 16.64
C ALA A 177 -9.98 -29.56 16.30
N VAL A 178 -9.59 -29.91 15.07
CA VAL A 178 -9.43 -31.31 14.62
C VAL A 178 -8.26 -31.99 15.35
N VAL A 179 -7.12 -31.31 15.48
CA VAL A 179 -5.96 -31.83 16.22
C VAL A 179 -6.28 -32.03 17.70
N TYR A 180 -7.01 -31.11 18.32
CA TYR A 180 -7.47 -31.25 19.70
C TYR A 180 -8.34 -32.51 19.87
N ALA A 181 -9.30 -32.71 18.98
CA ALA A 181 -10.22 -33.85 19.05
C ALA A 181 -9.52 -35.20 18.92
N SER A 182 -8.51 -35.30 18.05
CA SER A 182 -7.72 -36.53 17.88
C SER A 182 -6.68 -36.75 18.98
N THR A 183 -6.19 -35.69 19.62
CA THR A 183 -5.13 -35.77 20.65
C THR A 183 -5.69 -36.13 22.03
N TYR A 184 -6.82 -35.54 22.42
CA TYR A 184 -7.34 -35.66 23.79
C TYR A 184 -8.57 -36.54 23.92
N GLU A 185 -9.09 -37.07 22.80
CA GLU A 185 -10.30 -37.92 22.76
C GLU A 185 -11.49 -37.31 23.53
N ASN A 186 -11.56 -35.97 23.61
CA ASN A 186 -12.53 -35.21 24.40
C ASN A 186 -13.58 -34.51 23.50
N GLY A 187 -13.71 -34.94 22.25
CA GLY A 187 -14.44 -34.19 21.22
C GLY A 187 -13.72 -32.90 20.83
N PHE A 188 -14.46 -31.93 20.27
CA PHE A 188 -13.93 -30.60 19.94
C PHE A 188 -13.70 -29.74 21.19
N PRO A 189 -12.84 -28.72 21.13
CA PRO A 189 -12.49 -27.91 22.29
C PRO A 189 -13.73 -27.20 22.89
N PRO A 190 -13.89 -27.14 24.21
CA PRO A 190 -15.05 -26.46 24.82
C PRO A 190 -15.01 -24.93 24.68
N SER A 191 -13.84 -24.36 24.37
CA SER A 191 -13.66 -22.91 24.19
C SER A 191 -12.39 -22.60 23.39
N LEU A 192 -12.25 -21.37 22.91
CA LEU A 192 -10.99 -20.87 22.32
C LEU A 192 -9.82 -20.89 23.31
N ALA A 193 -10.08 -20.70 24.61
CA ALA A 193 -9.05 -20.72 25.64
C ALA A 193 -8.41 -22.11 25.79
N ALA A 194 -9.19 -23.17 25.54
CA ALA A 194 -8.71 -24.56 25.60
C ALA A 194 -7.68 -24.88 24.51
N LEU A 195 -7.73 -24.18 23.38
CA LEU A 195 -6.75 -24.31 22.31
C LEU A 195 -5.47 -23.50 22.58
N GLY A 196 -5.49 -22.60 23.56
CA GLY A 196 -4.40 -21.68 23.85
C GLY A 196 -3.23 -22.30 24.59
N PRO A 197 -2.10 -21.56 24.71
CA PRO A 197 -0.97 -21.98 25.52
C PRO A 197 -1.35 -22.04 27.01
N PRO A 198 -0.75 -22.97 27.77
CA PRO A 198 -0.95 -23.04 29.21
C PRO A 198 -0.43 -21.78 29.92
N PRO A 199 -1.13 -21.32 30.97
CA PRO A 199 -0.66 -20.19 31.76
C PRO A 199 0.71 -20.51 32.36
N ALA A 200 1.63 -19.55 32.28
CA ALA A 200 3.01 -19.65 32.77
C ALA A 200 3.91 -20.71 32.08
N GLY A 201 3.55 -21.17 30.87
CA GLY A 201 4.42 -22.04 30.06
C GLY A 201 4.56 -23.47 30.60
N GLY A 202 3.49 -23.99 31.22
CA GLY A 202 3.39 -25.40 31.60
C GLY A 202 3.33 -26.35 30.40
N GLU A 203 3.18 -27.65 30.67
CA GLU A 203 2.99 -28.65 29.61
C GLU A 203 1.58 -28.57 29.01
N PRO A 204 1.42 -28.74 27.68
CA PRO A 204 0.12 -28.74 27.03
C PRO A 204 -0.81 -29.85 27.56
N ASN A 205 -2.06 -29.50 27.82
CA ASN A 205 -3.11 -30.42 28.26
C ASN A 205 -4.44 -30.04 27.61
N CYS A 206 -5.51 -30.81 27.81
CA CYS A 206 -6.79 -30.50 27.15
C CYS A 206 -7.48 -29.22 27.62
N ASP A 207 -7.09 -28.66 28.77
CA ASP A 207 -7.61 -27.34 29.17
C ASP A 207 -6.78 -26.20 28.56
N HIS A 208 -5.57 -26.49 28.05
CA HIS A 208 -4.65 -25.57 27.36
C HIS A 208 -3.70 -26.33 26.42
N ALA A 209 -4.14 -26.55 25.18
CA ALA A 209 -3.49 -27.46 24.24
C ALA A 209 -2.28 -26.86 23.48
N ASP A 210 -2.02 -25.55 23.63
CA ASP A 210 -0.95 -24.83 22.93
C ASP A 210 -0.99 -24.98 21.39
N LEU A 211 -2.21 -25.06 20.83
CA LEU A 211 -2.44 -25.23 19.39
C LEU A 211 -2.64 -23.90 18.66
N ILE A 212 -3.02 -22.85 19.39
CA ILE A 212 -3.17 -21.49 18.85
C ILE A 212 -2.46 -20.46 19.72
N GLU A 213 -2.07 -19.34 19.10
CA GLU A 213 -1.39 -18.26 19.81
C GLU A 213 -2.30 -17.60 20.87
N ALA A 214 -1.71 -17.18 21.99
CA ALA A 214 -2.42 -16.48 23.09
C ALA A 214 -3.17 -15.21 22.67
N THR A 215 -2.84 -14.59 21.53
CA THR A 215 -3.57 -13.43 21.01
C THR A 215 -4.91 -13.85 20.39
N LEU A 216 -4.98 -15.01 19.75
CA LEU A 216 -6.19 -15.52 19.11
C LEU A 216 -7.19 -16.07 20.13
N THR A 217 -6.71 -16.56 21.28
CA THR A 217 -7.57 -17.04 22.38
C THR A 217 -8.43 -15.93 22.99
N ARG A 218 -8.00 -14.66 22.87
CA ARG A 218 -8.76 -13.47 23.29
C ARG A 218 -9.92 -13.15 22.35
N GLY A 219 -9.99 -13.80 21.18
CA GLY A 219 -11.05 -13.60 20.21
C GLY A 219 -10.94 -12.32 19.39
N GLU A 220 -9.81 -11.59 19.41
CA GLU A 220 -9.60 -10.42 18.55
C GLU A 220 -8.19 -10.41 17.95
N LYS A 221 -8.10 -10.40 16.62
CA LYS A 221 -6.82 -10.35 15.89
C LYS A 221 -7.01 -9.74 14.50
N TYR A 222 -6.01 -9.00 14.02
CA TYR A 222 -6.01 -8.37 12.69
C TYR A 222 -7.25 -7.52 12.34
N GLY A 223 -7.90 -6.90 13.33
CA GLY A 223 -9.11 -6.08 13.11
C GLY A 223 -10.40 -6.89 12.99
N TYR A 224 -10.33 -8.19 13.28
CA TYR A 224 -11.45 -9.13 13.33
C TYR A 224 -11.68 -9.64 14.75
N ARG A 225 -12.96 -9.88 15.07
CA ARG A 225 -13.42 -10.58 16.26
C ARG A 225 -13.81 -12.00 15.89
N PHE A 226 -13.19 -12.97 16.56
CA PHE A 226 -13.46 -14.40 16.48
C PHE A 226 -14.29 -14.81 17.69
N GLU A 227 -15.50 -15.27 17.43
CA GLU A 227 -16.43 -15.77 18.43
C GLU A 227 -16.58 -17.28 18.24
N TYR A 228 -16.27 -18.05 19.27
CA TYR A 228 -16.43 -19.50 19.30
C TYR A 228 -17.66 -19.86 20.11
N LYS A 229 -18.59 -20.59 19.47
CA LYS A 229 -19.82 -21.08 20.08
C LYS A 229 -19.75 -22.60 20.19
N PRO A 230 -19.52 -23.12 21.41
CA PRO A 230 -19.54 -24.56 21.64
C PRO A 230 -20.95 -25.12 21.46
N GLY A 231 -21.04 -26.30 20.83
CA GLY A 231 -22.26 -27.11 20.76
C GLY A 231 -22.51 -27.92 22.04
N PRO A 232 -23.34 -28.99 21.97
CA PRO A 232 -23.61 -29.82 23.12
C PRO A 232 -22.35 -30.56 23.60
N PRO A 233 -22.14 -30.66 24.92
CA PRO A 233 -20.97 -31.32 25.48
C PRO A 233 -20.98 -32.83 25.22
N VAL A 234 -19.80 -33.43 25.16
CA VAL A 234 -19.64 -34.88 25.09
C VAL A 234 -20.11 -35.54 26.40
N GLU A 235 -20.71 -36.74 26.30
CA GLU A 235 -21.26 -37.46 27.47
C GLU A 235 -20.16 -37.90 28.43
N LYS A 236 -19.01 -38.28 27.90
CA LYS A 236 -17.83 -38.67 28.66
C LYS A 236 -16.65 -37.78 28.26
N ARG A 237 -16.13 -37.07 29.25
CA ARG A 237 -14.91 -36.27 29.11
C ARG A 237 -13.69 -37.17 28.86
N GLY A 238 -12.77 -36.69 28.03
CA GLY A 238 -11.46 -37.30 27.81
C GLY A 238 -10.65 -37.46 29.11
N GLU A 239 -9.76 -38.44 29.13
CA GLU A 239 -8.91 -38.70 30.29
C GLU A 239 -7.94 -37.54 30.52
N GLY A 240 -7.80 -37.09 31.77
CA GLY A 240 -6.89 -35.98 32.12
C GLY A 240 -7.42 -34.57 31.85
N CYS A 241 -8.59 -34.39 31.22
CA CYS A 241 -9.18 -33.06 30.99
C CYS A 241 -9.91 -32.57 32.23
N ALA A 242 -10.06 -31.27 32.48
CA ALA A 242 -10.97 -30.78 33.52
C ALA A 242 -12.38 -30.54 32.96
N VAL A 243 -12.48 -30.05 31.71
CA VAL A 243 -13.76 -29.71 31.07
C VAL A 243 -14.10 -30.71 29.96
N ALA A 244 -15.37 -31.11 29.85
CA ALA A 244 -15.87 -31.90 28.72
C ALA A 244 -15.85 -31.05 27.45
N GLY A 245 -15.30 -31.57 26.35
CA GLY A 245 -15.40 -30.92 25.05
C GLY A 245 -16.79 -31.05 24.44
N VAL A 246 -16.92 -30.80 23.14
CA VAL A 246 -18.21 -30.68 22.44
C VAL A 246 -18.28 -31.51 21.16
N TRP A 247 -19.49 -31.91 20.76
CA TRP A 247 -19.71 -32.67 19.52
C TRP A 247 -19.69 -31.82 18.26
N SER A 248 -20.08 -30.56 18.37
CA SER A 248 -20.11 -29.59 17.29
C SER A 248 -19.65 -28.24 17.78
N TYR A 249 -19.22 -27.39 16.86
CA TYR A 249 -18.80 -26.04 17.19
C TYR A 249 -19.11 -25.10 16.03
N GLN A 250 -19.24 -23.82 16.35
CA GLN A 250 -19.36 -22.78 15.34
C GLN A 250 -18.34 -21.69 15.65
N ILE A 251 -17.67 -21.21 14.63
CA ILE A 251 -16.76 -20.07 14.74
C ILE A 251 -17.27 -18.99 13.79
N HIS A 252 -17.48 -17.80 14.33
CA HIS A 252 -17.78 -16.61 13.54
C HIS A 252 -16.58 -15.68 13.60
N ALA A 253 -16.17 -15.14 12.45
CA ALA A 253 -15.23 -14.04 12.39
C ALA A 253 -15.90 -12.82 11.74
N ARG A 254 -15.99 -11.71 12.48
CA ARG A 254 -16.54 -10.45 11.97
C ARG A 254 -15.54 -9.31 12.12
N PRO A 255 -15.50 -8.34 11.20
CA PRO A 255 -14.72 -7.12 11.40
C PRO A 255 -15.16 -6.41 12.68
N ILE A 256 -14.22 -5.87 13.45
CA ILE A 256 -14.54 -5.02 14.62
C ILE A 256 -15.31 -3.77 14.18
N ARG A 257 -14.96 -3.22 13.01
CA ARG A 257 -15.70 -2.17 12.32
C ARG A 257 -15.91 -2.54 10.87
N TYR A 258 -17.14 -2.87 10.52
CA TYR A 258 -17.51 -3.27 9.17
C TYR A 258 -17.20 -2.16 8.15
N GLY A 259 -16.52 -2.50 7.05
CA GLY A 259 -16.10 -1.55 6.02
C GLY A 259 -14.85 -0.72 6.34
N GLU A 260 -14.36 -0.73 7.58
CA GLU A 260 -13.12 -0.05 7.99
C GLU A 260 -11.98 -1.04 8.25
N THR A 261 -12.22 -2.05 9.10
CA THR A 261 -11.20 -3.05 9.45
C THR A 261 -11.25 -4.30 8.59
N GLY A 262 -12.39 -4.56 7.95
CA GLY A 262 -12.60 -5.68 7.03
C GLY A 262 -13.93 -5.53 6.30
N THR A 263 -14.07 -6.23 5.17
CA THR A 263 -15.25 -6.11 4.28
C THR A 263 -16.08 -7.38 4.17
N ARG A 264 -15.67 -8.44 4.87
CA ARG A 264 -16.30 -9.75 4.83
C ARG A 264 -16.46 -10.31 6.23
N SER A 265 -17.55 -11.05 6.45
CA SER A 265 -17.74 -11.90 7.62
C SER A 265 -17.52 -13.36 7.24
N PHE A 266 -17.02 -14.17 8.18
CA PHE A 266 -16.73 -15.59 7.98
C PHE A 266 -17.45 -16.46 9.02
N TYR A 267 -17.77 -17.68 8.60
CA TYR A 267 -18.39 -18.71 9.41
C TYR A 267 -17.76 -20.06 9.10
N THR A 268 -17.58 -20.90 10.11
CA THR A 268 -17.21 -22.30 9.92
C THR A 268 -17.73 -23.13 11.10
N ASP A 269 -17.83 -24.43 10.88
CA ASP A 269 -18.29 -25.40 11.85
C ASP A 269 -17.45 -26.69 11.77
N GLU A 270 -17.91 -27.77 12.41
CA GLU A 270 -17.20 -29.05 12.43
C GLU A 270 -17.02 -29.69 11.03
N SER A 271 -17.73 -29.23 10.00
CA SER A 271 -17.51 -29.67 8.63
C SER A 271 -16.19 -29.15 8.04
N VAL A 272 -15.53 -28.20 8.72
CA VAL A 272 -14.28 -27.54 8.32
C VAL A 272 -14.44 -26.65 7.08
N VAL A 273 -15.65 -26.56 6.50
CA VAL A 273 -15.96 -25.65 5.40
C VAL A 273 -16.08 -24.23 5.94
N THR A 274 -15.36 -23.29 5.31
CA THR A 274 -15.46 -21.87 5.67
C THR A 274 -16.36 -21.16 4.67
N TYR A 275 -17.39 -20.51 5.18
CA TYR A 275 -18.36 -19.72 4.44
C TYR A 275 -18.10 -18.23 4.64
N SER A 276 -18.42 -17.41 3.64
CA SER A 276 -18.18 -15.97 3.70
C SER A 276 -19.31 -15.14 3.11
N THR A 277 -19.55 -13.96 3.68
CA THR A 277 -20.52 -12.99 3.17
C THR A 277 -19.93 -11.59 3.15
N THR A 278 -20.34 -10.78 2.16
CA THR A 278 -20.01 -9.34 2.05
C THR A 278 -21.13 -8.45 2.60
N GLU A 279 -22.15 -9.03 3.21
CA GLU A 279 -23.21 -8.29 3.90
C GLU A 279 -22.81 -7.98 5.35
N ASP A 280 -23.27 -6.84 5.89
CA ASP A 280 -23.02 -6.47 7.29
C ASP A 280 -23.90 -7.28 8.27
N ARG A 281 -23.68 -8.59 8.29
CA ARG A 281 -24.28 -9.55 9.20
C ARG A 281 -23.27 -10.65 9.53
N ALA A 282 -23.64 -11.52 10.47
CA ALA A 282 -22.90 -12.76 10.68
C ALA A 282 -23.05 -13.67 9.45
N ALA A 283 -21.96 -14.31 9.06
CA ALA A 283 -21.99 -15.36 8.05
C ALA A 283 -22.70 -16.60 8.62
N THR A 284 -23.34 -17.38 7.75
CA THR A 284 -24.06 -18.62 8.07
C THR A 284 -23.62 -19.75 7.13
N ALA A 285 -24.06 -20.98 7.41
CA ALA A 285 -23.82 -22.14 6.55
C ALA A 285 -24.52 -22.06 5.18
N GLU A 286 -25.44 -21.10 4.98
CA GLU A 286 -26.14 -20.87 3.71
C GLU A 286 -25.37 -19.93 2.77
N ASP A 287 -24.35 -19.24 3.28
CA ASP A 287 -23.50 -18.36 2.50
C ASP A 287 -22.58 -19.16 1.55
N PRO A 288 -22.00 -18.54 0.52
CA PRO A 288 -21.08 -19.23 -0.37
C PRO A 288 -19.78 -19.66 0.36
N PRO A 289 -19.26 -20.87 0.09
CA PRO A 289 -17.98 -21.32 0.61
C PRO A 289 -16.80 -20.54 -0.03
N LEU A 290 -15.70 -20.43 0.71
CA LEU A 290 -14.44 -19.81 0.30
C LEU A 290 -13.57 -20.69 -0.61
#